data_AF-A0A151TWJ7-F1
#
_entry.id   AF-A0A151TWJ7-F1
#
_cell.length_a   1.000
_cell.length_b   1.000
_cell.length_c   1.000
_cell.angle_alpha   90.00
_cell.angle_beta   90.00
_cell.angle_gamma   90.00
#
_symmetry.space_group_name_H-M   'P 1'
#
loop_
_entity.id
_entity.type
_entity.pdbx_description
1 polymer ?
#
loop_
_entity_poly.entity_id
_entity_poly.type
_entity_poly.pdbx_seq_one_letter_code
_entity_poly.pdbx_strand_id
1 'polypeptide(L)'
;PLAKGQLKFLLVAIDYFTKWIEVCPLAKITTENEQKFTWKSIICRFRILHSFVTDNGRQFIAQSFEDFLWELGIKHLPTSVEHPQTNGQAEAANKVILRELKKRLGNAKGQWTDELPSIL
;
A
#
# COMPACT_ATOMS: atom_id res chain seq x y z
N PRO A 1 -12.87 -4.31 -10.13
CA PRO A 1 -14.25 -3.81 -10.34
C PRO A 1 -14.42 -2.52 -9.55
N LEU A 2 -15.21 -1.57 -10.05
CA LEU A 2 -15.48 -0.34 -9.31
C LEU A 2 -16.30 -0.71 -8.06
N ALA A 3 -15.80 -0.33 -6.88
CA ALA A 3 -16.57 -0.35 -5.64
C ALA A 3 -17.35 0.97 -5.47
N LYS A 4 -18.21 1.02 -4.45
CA LYS A 4 -18.81 2.29 -3.99
C LYS A 4 -17.74 3.38 -3.82
N GLY A 5 -18.06 4.60 -4.23
CA GLY A 5 -17.12 5.73 -4.19
C GLY A 5 -16.05 5.72 -5.29
N GLN A 6 -16.24 4.95 -6.37
CA GLN A 6 -15.29 4.83 -7.49
C GLN A 6 -13.92 4.23 -7.09
N LEU A 7 -13.87 3.55 -5.95
CA LEU A 7 -12.67 2.86 -5.47
C LEU A 7 -12.31 1.73 -6.44
N LYS A 8 -11.06 1.74 -6.93
CA LYS A 8 -10.58 0.79 -7.93
C LYS A 8 -9.14 0.34 -7.75
N PHE A 9 -8.38 1.03 -6.90
CA PHE A 9 -7.00 0.69 -6.58
C PHE A 9 -6.87 0.24 -5.13
N LEU A 10 -5.83 -0.52 -4.86
CA LEU A 10 -5.42 -0.91 -3.52
C LEU A 10 -3.99 -0.46 -3.30
N LEU A 11 -3.79 0.31 -2.24
CA LEU A 11 -2.47 0.56 -1.68
C LEU A 11 -2.24 -0.47 -0.57
N VAL A 12 -1.12 -1.18 -0.65
CA VAL A 12 -0.77 -2.24 0.28
C VAL A 12 0.60 -1.89 0.86
N ALA A 13 0.69 -1.85 2.19
CA ALA A 13 1.95 -1.73 2.91
C ALA A 13 2.11 -2.93 3.82
N ILE A 14 3.33 -3.47 3.89
CA ILE A 14 3.63 -4.66 4.68
C ILE A 14 4.83 -4.36 5.55
N ASP A 15 4.69 -4.62 6.83
CA ASP A 15 5.83 -4.60 7.73
C ASP A 15 6.73 -5.81 7.45
N TYR A 16 8.00 -5.53 7.14
CA TYR A 16 8.94 -6.56 6.71
C TYR A 16 9.23 -7.59 7.81
N PHE A 17 9.16 -7.20 9.10
CA PHE A 17 9.47 -8.10 10.21
C PHE A 17 8.28 -8.95 10.63
N THR A 18 7.19 -8.30 11.01
CA THR A 18 5.99 -8.95 11.56
C THR A 18 5.08 -9.54 10.48
N LYS A 19 5.32 -9.18 9.20
CA LYS A 19 4.43 -9.49 8.08
C LYS A 19 3.03 -8.88 8.23
N TRP A 20 2.87 -7.89 9.10
CA TRP A 20 1.61 -7.17 9.23
C TRP A 20 1.27 -6.45 7.94
N ILE A 21 0.00 -6.51 7.52
CA ILE A 21 -0.47 -5.95 6.26
C ILE A 21 -1.47 -4.82 6.54
N GLU A 22 -1.22 -3.65 5.98
CA GLU A 22 -2.16 -2.54 5.92
C GLU A 22 -2.63 -2.34 4.48
N VAL A 23 -3.94 -2.23 4.28
CA VAL A 23 -4.53 -2.04 2.96
C VAL A 23 -5.49 -0.86 2.96
N CYS A 24 -5.37 0.00 1.96
CA CYS A 24 -6.28 1.12 1.75
C CYS A 24 -6.83 1.12 0.33
N PRO A 25 -8.16 1.12 0.16
CA PRO A 25 -8.76 1.28 -1.15
C PRO A 25 -8.71 2.75 -1.58
N LEU A 26 -8.32 2.98 -2.83
CA LEU A 26 -8.20 4.31 -3.42
C LEU A 26 -9.02 4.45 -4.71
N ALA A 27 -9.60 5.63 -4.90
CA ALA A 27 -10.26 5.99 -6.17
C ALA A 27 -9.22 6.44 -7.22
N LYS A 28 -8.16 7.12 -6.76
CA LYS A 28 -7.06 7.63 -7.58
C LYS A 28 -5.73 7.43 -6.84
N ILE A 29 -4.70 7.06 -7.60
CA ILE A 29 -3.31 6.99 -7.14
C ILE A 29 -2.73 8.39 -7.27
N THR A 30 -2.45 9.07 -6.15
CA THR A 30 -1.90 10.44 -6.12
C THR A 30 -0.99 10.58 -4.91
N THR A 31 0.08 11.35 -5.01
CA THR A 31 1.02 11.53 -3.90
C THR A 31 0.35 11.95 -2.59
N GLU A 32 -0.68 12.80 -2.63
CA GLU A 32 -1.38 13.22 -1.40
C GLU A 32 -2.13 12.06 -0.72
N ASN A 33 -2.73 11.17 -1.50
CA ASN A 33 -3.39 9.98 -0.95
C ASN A 33 -2.39 9.05 -0.28
N GLU A 34 -1.18 8.93 -0.83
CA GLU A 34 -0.20 7.98 -0.30
C GLU A 34 0.44 8.57 0.96
N GLN A 35 0.72 9.88 1.00
CA GLN A 35 1.11 10.57 2.22
C GLN A 35 0.06 10.41 3.33
N LYS A 36 -1.22 10.61 3.00
CA LYS A 36 -2.33 10.47 3.94
C LYS A 36 -2.45 9.04 4.47
N PHE A 37 -2.26 8.05 3.62
CA PHE A 37 -2.22 6.65 4.02
C PHE A 37 -1.02 6.36 4.93
N THR A 38 0.19 6.76 4.53
CA THR A 38 1.41 6.55 5.33
C THR A 38 1.26 7.17 6.71
N TRP A 39 0.78 8.42 6.79
CA TRP A 39 0.55 9.07 8.07
C TRP A 39 -0.46 8.30 8.95
N LYS A 40 -1.67 8.04 8.43
CA LYS A 40 -2.77 7.50 9.24
C LYS A 40 -2.61 6.02 9.57
N SER A 41 -2.24 5.21 8.58
CA SER A 41 -2.23 3.76 8.70
C SER A 41 -0.89 3.21 9.18
N ILE A 42 0.21 3.92 8.92
CA ILE A 42 1.55 3.46 9.28
C ILE A 42 2.08 4.23 10.48
N ILE A 43 2.30 5.55 10.35
CA ILE A 43 2.99 6.34 11.38
C ILE A 43 2.16 6.46 12.67
N CYS A 44 0.88 6.82 12.58
CA CYS A 44 0.03 6.95 13.76
C CYS A 44 -0.22 5.61 14.50
N ARG A 45 -0.05 4.46 13.83
CA ARG A 45 -0.27 3.13 14.42
C ARG A 45 1.01 2.48 14.94
N PHE A 46 2.05 2.45 14.10
CA PHE A 46 3.29 1.71 14.34
C PHE A 46 4.46 2.60 14.78
N ARG A 47 4.23 3.91 14.89
CA ARG A 47 5.25 4.96 15.10
C ARG A 47 6.13 5.14 13.86
N ILE A 48 7.18 5.94 14.02
CA ILE A 48 8.10 6.29 12.94
C ILE A 48 8.92 5.04 12.57
N LEU A 49 8.86 4.66 11.30
CA LEU A 49 9.64 3.57 10.74
C LEU A 49 11.09 4.01 10.49
N HIS A 50 12.04 3.08 10.58
CA HIS A 50 13.42 3.36 10.20
C HIS A 50 13.58 3.57 8.68
N SER A 51 12.87 2.79 7.87
CA SER A 51 12.94 2.91 6.41
C SER A 51 11.62 2.56 5.76
N PHE A 52 11.37 3.17 4.61
CA PHE A 52 10.19 2.94 3.78
C PHE A 52 10.66 2.46 2.40
N VAL A 53 10.23 1.27 1.98
CA VAL A 53 10.62 0.66 0.70
C VAL A 53 9.43 0.74 -0.25
N THR A 54 9.59 1.35 -1.42
CA THR A 54 8.53 1.46 -2.43
C THR A 54 9.01 1.08 -3.81
N ASP A 55 8.08 0.82 -4.73
CA ASP A 55 8.41 0.80 -6.14
C ASP A 55 8.71 2.22 -6.69
N ASN A 56 9.16 2.30 -7.94
CA ASN A 56 9.38 3.57 -8.65
C ASN A 56 8.08 4.18 -9.22
N GLY A 57 6.93 3.89 -8.59
CA GLY A 57 5.68 4.55 -8.92
C GLY A 57 5.82 6.06 -8.79
N ARG A 58 5.26 6.80 -9.76
CA ARG A 58 5.33 8.29 -9.80
C ARG A 58 4.91 8.95 -8.49
N GLN A 59 3.95 8.34 -7.79
CA GLN A 59 3.46 8.80 -6.51
C GLN A 59 4.51 8.75 -5.38
N PHE A 60 5.47 7.82 -5.45
CA PHE A 60 6.49 7.59 -4.43
C PHE A 60 7.81 8.29 -4.73
N ILE A 61 8.11 8.56 -6.01
CA ILE A 61 9.31 9.32 -6.42
C ILE A 61 9.05 10.84 -6.53
N ALA A 62 7.84 11.28 -6.19
CA ALA A 62 7.49 12.70 -6.18
C ALA A 62 8.24 13.41 -5.06
N GLN A 63 8.80 14.59 -5.34
CA GLN A 63 9.55 15.38 -4.36
C GLN A 63 8.76 15.63 -3.07
N SER A 64 7.45 15.89 -3.19
CA SER A 64 6.59 16.07 -2.02
C SER A 64 6.51 14.83 -1.12
N PHE A 65 6.58 13.62 -1.68
CA PHE A 65 6.63 12.39 -0.90
C PHE A 65 7.98 12.22 -0.19
N GLU A 66 9.07 12.53 -0.90
CA GLU A 66 10.43 12.52 -0.34
C GLU A 66 10.56 13.51 0.83
N ASP A 67 10.12 14.75 0.63
CA ASP A 67 10.15 15.79 1.66
C ASP A 67 9.34 15.37 2.90
N PHE A 68 8.17 14.77 2.68
CA PHE A 68 7.34 14.22 3.76
C PHE A 68 8.05 13.13 4.56
N LEU A 69 8.73 12.19 3.90
CA LEU A 69 9.50 11.15 4.61
C LEU A 69 10.73 11.72 5.31
N TRP A 70 11.39 12.69 4.69
CA TRP A 70 12.55 13.39 5.24
C TRP A 70 12.21 14.14 6.53
N GLU A 71 11.09 14.88 6.56
CA GLU A 71 10.61 15.58 7.76
C GLU A 71 10.33 14.64 8.92
N LEU A 72 9.95 13.40 8.63
CA LEU A 72 9.72 12.35 9.63
C LEU A 72 11.01 11.60 10.02
N GLY A 73 12.15 11.91 9.40
CA GLY A 73 13.41 11.20 9.61
C GLY A 73 13.41 9.77 9.06
N ILE A 74 12.53 9.46 8.10
CA ILE A 74 12.37 8.12 7.54
C ILE A 74 13.26 8.00 6.30
N LYS A 75 14.08 6.95 6.25
CA LYS A 75 14.89 6.68 5.07
C LYS A 75 14.04 6.07 3.95
N HIS A 76 13.88 6.79 2.84
CA HIS A 76 13.22 6.25 1.66
C HIS A 76 14.18 5.37 0.84
N LEU A 77 13.69 4.19 0.42
CA LEU A 77 14.43 3.17 -0.31
C LEU A 77 13.63 2.74 -1.56
N PRO A 78 13.70 3.50 -2.66
CA PRO A 78 13.03 3.10 -3.90
C PRO A 78 13.68 1.83 -4.47
N THR A 79 12.88 0.83 -4.83
CA THR A 79 13.36 -0.40 -5.45
C THR A 79 13.82 -0.13 -6.87
N SER A 80 14.97 -0.67 -7.29
CA SER A 80 15.42 -0.57 -8.68
C SER A 80 14.47 -1.32 -9.63
N VAL A 81 14.23 -0.77 -10.82
CA VAL A 81 13.45 -1.40 -11.90
C VAL A 81 14.06 -2.76 -12.30
N GLU A 82 15.37 -2.91 -12.11
CA GLU A 82 16.15 -4.07 -12.57
C GLU A 82 16.25 -5.20 -11.52
N HIS A 83 15.82 -4.95 -10.27
CA HIS A 83 15.93 -5.93 -9.18
C HIS A 83 14.60 -6.15 -8.45
N PRO A 84 13.64 -6.87 -9.07
CA PRO A 84 12.34 -7.22 -8.46
C PRO A 84 12.48 -8.01 -7.15
N GLN A 85 13.62 -8.66 -6.91
CA GLN A 85 13.87 -9.49 -5.73
C GLN A 85 13.75 -8.71 -4.41
N THR A 86 14.12 -7.42 -4.40
CA THR A 86 13.99 -6.56 -3.21
C THR A 86 12.53 -6.28 -2.86
N ASN A 87 11.63 -6.34 -3.85
CA ASN A 87 10.19 -6.16 -3.69
C ASN A 87 9.41 -7.49 -3.54
N GLY A 88 10.11 -8.63 -3.52
CA GLY A 88 9.48 -9.95 -3.62
C GLY A 88 8.46 -10.26 -2.51
N GLN A 89 8.66 -9.71 -1.31
CA GLN A 89 7.70 -9.87 -0.21
C GLN A 89 6.41 -9.10 -0.45
N ALA A 90 6.50 -7.85 -0.92
CA ALA A 90 5.32 -7.07 -1.26
C ALA A 90 4.55 -7.69 -2.43
N GLU A 91 5.25 -8.20 -3.44
CA GLU A 91 4.64 -8.94 -4.53
C GLU A 91 3.93 -10.23 -4.07
N ALA A 92 4.54 -10.99 -3.16
CA ALA A 92 3.95 -12.21 -2.61
C ALA A 92 2.66 -11.90 -1.83
N ALA A 93 2.69 -10.89 -0.96
CA ALA A 93 1.51 -10.44 -0.23
C ALA A 93 0.42 -9.90 -1.17
N ASN A 94 0.79 -9.08 -2.17
CA ASN A 94 -0.15 -8.61 -3.19
C ASN A 94 -0.82 -9.78 -3.91
N LYS A 95 -0.08 -10.84 -4.26
CA LYS A 95 -0.64 -12.06 -4.87
C LYS A 95 -1.61 -12.78 -3.94
N VAL A 96 -1.32 -12.86 -2.65
CA VAL A 96 -2.21 -13.48 -1.64
C VAL A 96 -3.50 -12.67 -1.48
N ILE A 97 -3.38 -11.35 -1.26
CA ILE A 97 -4.52 -10.44 -1.10
C ILE A 97 -5.41 -10.48 -2.35
N LEU A 98 -4.82 -10.38 -3.55
CA LEU A 98 -5.57 -10.45 -4.81
C LEU A 98 -6.24 -11.81 -5.02
N ARG A 99 -5.61 -12.91 -4.61
CA ARG A 99 -6.20 -14.25 -4.71
C ARG A 99 -7.40 -14.38 -3.79
N GLU A 100 -7.29 -13.94 -2.54
CA GLU A 100 -8.37 -14.04 -1.56
C GLU A 100 -9.53 -13.09 -1.91
N LEU A 101 -9.22 -11.87 -2.35
CA LEU A 101 -10.20 -10.94 -2.91
C LEU A 101 -10.96 -11.59 -4.07
N LYS A 102 -10.27 -12.21 -5.03
CA LYS A 102 -10.91 -12.87 -6.19
C LYS A 102 -11.87 -13.98 -5.78
N LYS A 103 -11.51 -14.80 -4.79
CA LYS A 103 -12.40 -15.87 -4.28
C LYS A 103 -13.70 -15.29 -3.72
N ARG A 104 -13.60 -14.20 -2.94
CA ARG A 104 -14.75 -13.57 -2.28
C ARG A 104 -15.59 -12.69 -3.21
N LEU A 105 -14.95 -12.08 -4.20
CA LEU A 105 -15.60 -11.24 -5.21
C LEU A 105 -16.62 -11.96 -6.09
N GLY A 106 -16.60 -13.30 -6.14
CA GLY A 106 -17.63 -14.09 -6.81
C GLY A 106 -19.04 -13.71 -6.34
N ASN A 107 -19.23 -13.60 -5.02
CA ASN A 107 -20.54 -13.33 -4.41
C ASN A 107 -20.84 -11.83 -4.18
N ALA A 108 -19.81 -10.96 -4.18
CA ALA A 108 -19.92 -9.56 -3.73
C ALA A 108 -19.39 -8.54 -4.76
N LYS A 109 -19.90 -8.58 -6.01
CA LYS A 109 -19.51 -7.62 -7.06
C LYS A 109 -19.89 -6.19 -6.65
N GLY A 110 -18.89 -5.36 -6.36
CA GLY A 110 -19.04 -3.93 -6.02
C GLY A 110 -18.89 -3.59 -4.53
N GLN A 111 -18.80 -4.61 -3.66
CA GLN A 111 -18.62 -4.46 -2.21
C GLN A 111 -17.27 -5.01 -1.72
N TRP A 112 -16.32 -5.21 -2.63
CA TRP A 112 -15.03 -5.82 -2.30
C TRP A 112 -14.22 -5.03 -1.26
N THR A 113 -14.50 -3.73 -1.08
CA THR A 113 -13.91 -2.90 -0.03
C THR A 113 -14.38 -3.29 1.36
N ASP A 114 -15.62 -3.77 1.48
CA ASP A 114 -16.23 -4.21 2.74
C ASP A 114 -15.66 -5.57 3.17
N GLU A 115 -15.10 -6.33 2.23
CA GLU A 115 -14.44 -7.62 2.47
C GLU A 115 -12.99 -7.47 2.95
N LEU A 116 -12.37 -6.29 2.81
CA LEU A 116 -10.95 -6.09 3.15
C LEU A 116 -10.63 -6.46 4.62
N PRO A 117 -11.41 -6.05 5.63
CA PRO A 117 -11.15 -6.44 7.02
C PRO A 117 -11.23 -7.95 7.28
N SER A 118 -11.90 -8.71 6.41
CA SER A 118 -12.00 -10.17 6.53
C SER A 118 -10.85 -10.92 5.85
N ILE A 119 -10.00 -10.21 5.10
CA ILE A 119 -8.87 -10.75 4.32
C ILE A 119 -7.53 -10.49 5.04
N LEU A 120 -7.46 -9.39 5.80
CA LEU A 120 -6.31 -8.98 6.62
C LEU A 120 -6.31 -9.70 7.96
#